data_AF-A0A7V5CSH5-F1
#
_entry.id   AF-A0A7V5CSH5-F1
#
_cell.length_a   1.000
_cell.length_b   1.000
_cell.length_c   1.000
_cell.angle_alpha   90.00
_cell.angle_beta   90.00
_cell.angle_gamma   90.00
#
_symmetry.space_group_name_H-M   'P 1'
#
loop_
_entity.id
_entity.type
_entity.pdbx_description
1 polymer ?
#
loop_
_entity_poly.entity_id
_entity_poly.type
_entity_poly.pdbx_seq_one_letter_code
_entity_poly.pdbx_strand_id
1 'polypeptide(L)'
;MADQTLQFEIYRINIVDEEEMSFDFMGRNIRTDEDILRVLRQVTNPDFDQDTESKRSWYRWSVREYQELRRSLEDPESRVSIVTFSRSVLQQRGKTVTESRVEEALTTLSPPSAEVLHLVFYMDRHLVVAEYNSLIMQTQSWRDALHEMLDTAATSLELRPG
;
A
#
# COMPACT_ATOMS: atom_id res chain seq x y z
N MET A 1 18.71 -11.59 18.59
CA MET A 1 18.11 -10.85 17.46
C MET A 1 17.75 -9.49 18.03
N ALA A 2 18.39 -8.43 17.55
CA ALA A 2 18.28 -7.10 18.15
C ALA A 2 16.84 -6.57 17.99
N ASP A 3 16.32 -5.94 19.05
CA ASP A 3 15.12 -5.11 19.07
C ASP A 3 15.11 -4.15 17.87
N GLN A 4 14.49 -4.55 16.76
CA GLN A 4 14.13 -3.58 15.73
C GLN A 4 12.94 -2.81 16.31
N THR A 5 13.20 -1.58 16.75
CA THR A 5 12.16 -0.68 17.28
C THR A 5 11.13 -0.45 16.18
N LEU A 6 9.88 -0.84 16.46
CA LEU A 6 8.75 -0.51 15.60
C LEU A 6 8.54 1.00 15.58
N GLN A 7 8.33 1.54 14.39
CA GLN A 7 8.01 2.95 14.18
C GLN A 7 6.56 3.07 13.74
N PHE A 8 5.94 4.17 14.16
CA PHE A 8 4.54 4.48 13.87
C PHE A 8 4.43 5.91 13.36
N GLU A 9 3.79 6.07 12.21
CA GLU A 9 3.39 7.37 11.69
C GLU A 9 1.87 7.45 11.61
N ILE A 10 1.30 8.61 11.95
CA ILE A 10 -0.14 8.81 11.97
C ILE A 10 -0.52 9.80 10.87
N TYR A 11 -1.48 9.37 10.05
CA TYR A 11 -2.05 10.10 8.94
C TYR A 11 -3.55 10.29 9.15
N ARG A 12 -4.12 11.21 8.38
CA ARG A 12 -5.55 11.46 8.33
C ARG A 12 -6.04 11.30 6.90
N ILE A 13 -7.14 10.57 6.74
CA ILE A 13 -7.90 10.55 5.49
C ILE A 13 -8.70 11.85 5.45
N ASN A 14 -8.49 12.61 4.38
CA ASN A 14 -9.26 13.81 4.10
C ASN A 14 -10.21 13.47 2.96
N ILE A 15 -11.49 13.80 3.15
CA ILE A 15 -12.47 13.76 2.06
C ILE A 15 -12.39 15.13 1.40
N VAL A 16 -11.96 15.17 0.14
CA VAL A 16 -11.82 16.40 -0.64
C VAL A 16 -13.04 16.54 -1.54
N ASP A 17 -13.73 17.67 -1.43
CA ASP A 17 -14.83 18.03 -2.32
C ASP A 17 -14.29 18.80 -3.52
N GLU A 18 -14.20 18.15 -4.68
CA GLU A 18 -14.01 18.85 -5.95
C GLU A 18 -15.38 19.30 -6.48
N GLU A 19 -15.70 20.58 -6.31
CA GLU A 19 -16.99 21.17 -6.71
C GLU A 19 -17.15 21.34 -8.23
N GLU A 20 -16.10 21.13 -9.03
CA GLU A 20 -16.10 21.50 -10.45
C GLU A 20 -15.82 20.27 -11.35
N MET A 21 -16.84 19.86 -12.11
CA MET A 21 -16.80 18.84 -13.18
C MET A 21 -16.82 17.37 -12.73
N SER A 22 -17.98 16.90 -12.24
CA SER A 22 -18.30 15.47 -12.23
C SER A 22 -19.29 15.15 -13.36
N PHE A 23 -18.87 14.34 -14.32
CA PHE A 23 -19.78 13.74 -15.30
C PHE A 23 -20.11 12.31 -14.84
N ASP A 24 -21.34 11.84 -15.10
CA ASP A 24 -21.83 10.53 -14.62
C ASP A 24 -20.95 9.33 -15.05
N PHE A 25 -20.18 9.47 -16.14
CA PHE A 25 -19.26 8.42 -16.62
C PHE A 25 -17.94 8.32 -15.86
N MET A 26 -17.62 9.29 -14.99
CA MET A 26 -16.36 9.33 -14.21
C MET A 26 -16.44 8.53 -12.89
N GLY A 27 -17.57 7.88 -12.63
CA GLY A 27 -17.83 7.19 -11.37
C GLY A 27 -18.38 8.13 -10.29
N ARG A 28 -18.79 7.54 -9.17
CA ARG A 28 -19.33 8.27 -8.01
C ARG A 28 -18.21 8.60 -7.01
N ASN A 29 -18.30 9.75 -6.35
CA ASN A 29 -17.34 10.13 -5.31
C ASN A 29 -17.34 9.11 -4.16
N ILE A 30 -16.16 8.85 -3.58
CA ILE A 30 -16.02 8.12 -2.31
C ILE A 30 -16.58 9.01 -1.20
N ARG A 31 -17.67 8.58 -0.55
CA ARG A 31 -18.39 9.43 0.42
C ARG A 31 -18.61 8.77 1.77
N THR A 32 -18.60 7.45 1.80
CA THR A 32 -18.91 6.69 3.01
C THR A 32 -17.71 5.86 3.43
N ASP A 33 -17.63 5.54 4.72
CA ASP A 33 -16.63 4.61 5.24
C ASP A 33 -16.72 3.26 4.51
N GLU A 34 -17.93 2.82 4.15
CA GLU A 34 -18.13 1.62 3.35
C GLU A 34 -17.47 1.71 1.96
N ASP A 35 -17.50 2.88 1.30
CA ASP A 35 -16.80 3.06 0.03
C ASP A 35 -15.29 2.96 0.21
N ILE A 36 -14.73 3.57 1.27
CA ILE A 36 -13.31 3.48 1.61
C ILE A 36 -12.92 2.01 1.85
N LEU A 37 -13.69 1.30 2.68
CA LEU A 37 -13.46 -0.11 3.01
C LEU A 37 -13.54 -1.01 1.77
N ARG A 38 -14.46 -0.71 0.84
CA ARG A 38 -14.54 -1.42 -0.45
C ARG A 38 -13.28 -1.23 -1.29
N VAL A 39 -12.75 0.00 -1.37
CA VAL A 39 -11.48 0.27 -2.07
C VAL A 39 -10.32 -0.48 -1.39
N LEU A 40 -10.22 -0.43 -0.06
CA LEU A 40 -9.18 -1.13 0.70
C LEU A 40 -9.24 -2.65 0.54
N ARG A 41 -10.44 -3.22 0.41
CA ARG A 41 -10.60 -4.64 0.09
C ARG A 41 -10.20 -4.94 -1.35
N GLN A 42 -10.62 -4.09 -2.29
CA GLN A 42 -10.38 -4.28 -3.71
C GLN A 42 -8.90 -4.21 -4.08
N VAL A 43 -8.15 -3.26 -3.51
CA VAL A 43 -6.71 -3.08 -3.77
C VAL A 43 -5.88 -4.30 -3.35
N THR A 44 -6.43 -5.24 -2.59
CA THR A 44 -5.74 -6.48 -2.21
C THR A 44 -5.63 -7.50 -3.35
N ASN A 45 -6.37 -7.32 -4.44
CA ASN A 45 -6.26 -8.16 -5.62
C ASN A 45 -4.88 -7.94 -6.30
N PRO A 46 -4.12 -9.01 -6.61
CA PRO A 46 -2.86 -8.92 -7.35
C PRO A 46 -2.91 -8.16 -8.68
N ASP A 47 -4.08 -8.03 -9.30
CA ASP A 47 -4.26 -7.24 -10.53
C ASP A 47 -3.93 -5.74 -10.35
N PHE A 48 -3.92 -5.25 -9.10
CA PHE A 48 -3.54 -3.87 -8.76
C PHE A 48 -2.10 -3.75 -8.26
N ASP A 49 -1.28 -4.79 -8.35
CA ASP A 49 0.14 -4.68 -8.01
C ASP A 49 0.86 -3.71 -8.95
N GLN A 50 1.78 -2.92 -8.40
CA GLN A 50 2.54 -1.93 -9.15
C GLN A 50 4.02 -2.31 -9.24
N ASP A 51 4.55 -2.38 -10.46
CA ASP A 51 5.96 -2.65 -10.70
C ASP A 51 6.71 -1.32 -10.89
N THR A 52 7.79 -1.14 -10.14
CA THR A 52 8.66 0.05 -10.26
C THR A 52 10.06 -0.38 -10.63
N GLU A 53 10.55 0.14 -11.76
CA GLU A 53 11.95 0.00 -12.16
C GLU A 53 12.76 1.18 -11.63
N SER A 54 13.84 0.87 -10.91
CA SER A 54 14.90 1.82 -10.57
C SER A 54 16.16 1.50 -11.37
N LYS A 55 17.14 2.41 -11.34
CA LYS A 55 18.42 2.23 -12.05
C LYS A 55 19.13 0.90 -11.78
N ARG A 56 18.90 0.29 -10.61
CA ARG A 56 19.60 -0.92 -10.16
C ARG A 56 18.69 -2.05 -9.72
N SER A 57 17.38 -1.84 -9.62
CA SER A 57 16.48 -2.82 -9.02
C SER A 57 15.08 -2.69 -9.58
N TRP A 58 14.42 -3.83 -9.72
CA TRP A 58 13.01 -3.93 -10.06
C TRP A 58 12.25 -4.35 -8.82
N TYR A 59 11.25 -3.57 -8.45
CA TYR A 59 10.43 -3.80 -7.27
C TYR A 59 8.98 -4.04 -7.67
N ARG A 60 8.26 -4.79 -6.84
CA ARG A 60 6.81 -4.89 -6.88
C ARG A 60 6.22 -4.38 -5.58
N TRP A 61 5.26 -3.48 -5.69
CA TRP A 61 4.42 -3.03 -4.60
C TRP A 61 3.12 -3.82 -4.60
N SER A 62 2.72 -4.25 -3.41
CA SER A 62 1.53 -5.08 -3.23
C SER A 62 0.83 -4.75 -1.92
N VAL A 63 -0.50 -4.63 -1.96
CA VAL A 63 -1.35 -4.65 -0.76
C VAL A 63 -1.96 -6.03 -0.63
N ARG A 64 -1.92 -6.61 0.56
CA ARG A 64 -2.47 -7.94 0.89
C ARG A 64 -3.11 -7.91 2.27
N GLU A 65 -3.71 -9.05 2.63
CA GLU A 65 -4.15 -9.34 4.01
C GLU A 65 -5.13 -8.31 4.59
N TYR A 66 -6.18 -7.96 3.83
CA TYR A 66 -7.26 -7.15 4.37
C TYR A 66 -7.96 -7.86 5.53
N GLN A 67 -7.99 -7.20 6.68
CA GLN A 67 -8.72 -7.63 7.87
C GLN A 67 -9.59 -6.50 8.37
N GLU A 68 -10.79 -6.84 8.84
CA GLU A 68 -11.71 -5.88 9.44
C GLU A 68 -12.04 -6.35 10.85
N LEU A 69 -11.76 -5.51 11.83
CA LEU A 69 -11.97 -5.75 13.25
C LEU A 69 -13.07 -4.82 13.75
N ARG A 70 -14.02 -5.39 14.49
CA ARG A 70 -15.00 -4.61 15.25
C ARG A 70 -14.45 -4.35 16.63
N ARG A 71 -14.42 -3.08 17.03
CA ARG A 71 -13.82 -2.68 18.32
C ARG A 71 -14.65 -3.14 19.51
N SER A 72 -15.97 -3.17 19.36
CA SER A 72 -16.90 -3.64 20.38
C SER A 72 -18.05 -4.40 19.74
N LEU A 73 -18.58 -5.40 20.46
CA LEU A 73 -19.84 -6.05 20.08
C LEU A 73 -21.05 -5.12 20.29
N GLU A 74 -20.89 -4.12 21.17
CA GLU A 74 -21.94 -3.17 21.53
C GLU A 74 -21.96 -1.93 20.62
N ASP A 75 -20.89 -1.68 19.88
CA ASP A 75 -20.78 -0.59 18.90
C ASP A 75 -20.39 -1.15 17.53
N PRO A 76 -21.38 -1.57 16.71
CA PRO A 76 -21.14 -2.15 15.40
C PRO A 76 -20.60 -1.16 14.37
N GLU A 77 -20.67 0.14 14.65
CA GLU A 77 -20.15 1.19 13.75
C GLU A 77 -18.64 1.44 13.97
N SER A 78 -18.08 1.03 15.13
CA SER A 78 -16.65 1.17 15.38
C SER A 78 -15.83 0.13 14.62
N ARG A 79 -15.27 0.56 13.48
CA ARG A 79 -14.54 -0.30 12.53
C ARG A 79 -13.06 0.08 12.48
N VAL A 80 -12.22 -0.94 12.63
CA VAL A 80 -10.78 -0.86 12.38
C VAL A 80 -10.46 -1.80 11.24
N SER A 81 -9.83 -1.31 10.19
CA SER A 81 -9.36 -2.15 9.08
C SER A 81 -7.85 -2.17 9.02
N ILE A 82 -7.29 -3.30 8.67
CA ILE A 82 -5.84 -3.51 8.59
C ILE A 82 -5.54 -4.06 7.20
N VAL A 83 -4.52 -3.51 6.55
CA VAL A 83 -3.95 -4.07 5.33
C VAL A 83 -2.44 -4.14 5.45
N THR A 84 -1.85 -5.13 4.80
CA THR A 84 -0.41 -5.31 4.72
C THR A 84 0.09 -4.76 3.39
N PHE A 85 0.86 -3.69 3.43
CA PHE A 85 1.54 -3.14 2.27
C PHE A 85 2.98 -3.66 2.23
N SER A 86 3.46 -4.00 1.04
CA SER A 86 4.77 -4.62 0.90
C SER A 86 5.50 -4.16 -0.35
N ARG A 87 6.83 -4.18 -0.25
CA ARG A 87 7.74 -4.01 -1.38
C ARG A 87 8.61 -5.25 -1.54
N SER A 88 8.42 -5.95 -2.65
CA SER A 88 9.20 -7.14 -3.01
C SER A 88 10.29 -6.80 -4.01
N VAL A 89 11.51 -7.25 -3.79
CA VAL A 89 12.63 -7.08 -4.74
C VAL A 89 12.60 -8.24 -5.74
N LEU A 90 12.15 -7.98 -6.98
CA LEU A 90 12.08 -8.98 -8.02
C LEU A 90 13.44 -9.24 -8.65
N GLN A 91 14.16 -8.16 -8.95
CA GLN A 91 15.48 -8.22 -9.59
C GLN A 91 16.39 -7.13 -9.05
N GLN A 92 17.69 -7.43 -8.99
CA GLN A 92 18.70 -6.44 -8.63
C GLN A 92 19.92 -6.60 -9.54
N ARG A 93 20.38 -5.48 -10.13
CA ARG A 93 21.65 -5.37 -10.82
C ARG A 93 22.70 -4.88 -9.83
N GLY A 94 23.79 -5.63 -9.73
CA GLY A 94 24.86 -5.33 -8.79
C GLY A 94 26.18 -5.96 -9.19
N LYS A 95 27.22 -5.58 -8.46
CA LYS A 95 28.52 -6.24 -8.56
C LYS A 95 28.44 -7.55 -7.79
N THR A 96 28.72 -8.64 -8.47
CA THR A 96 28.77 -9.98 -7.91
C THR A 96 30.22 -10.45 -7.92
N VAL A 97 30.63 -11.07 -6.81
CA VAL A 97 31.95 -11.68 -6.68
C VAL A 97 31.84 -13.12 -7.17
N THR A 98 32.61 -13.46 -8.21
CA THR A 98 32.84 -14.84 -8.63
C THR A 98 34.17 -15.33 -8.06
N GLU A 99 34.51 -16.59 -8.30
CA GLU A 99 35.80 -17.16 -7.86
C GLU A 99 37.03 -16.43 -8.42
N SER A 100 36.89 -15.72 -9.54
CA SER A 100 38.01 -15.12 -10.27
C SER A 100 37.94 -13.61 -10.41
N ARG A 101 36.75 -12.99 -10.31
CA ARG A 101 36.58 -11.55 -10.54
C ARG A 101 35.33 -10.98 -9.90
N VAL A 102 35.25 -9.65 -9.87
CA VAL A 102 34.02 -8.92 -9.61
C VAL A 102 33.43 -8.48 -10.94
N GLU A 103 32.20 -8.88 -11.24
CA GLU A 103 31.49 -8.53 -12.47
C GLU A 103 30.09 -7.99 -12.18
N GLU A 104 29.49 -7.25 -13.13
CA GLU A 104 28.09 -6.86 -13.02
C GLU A 104 27.20 -8.05 -13.42
N ALA A 105 26.26 -8.39 -12.55
CA ALA A 105 25.29 -9.45 -12.78
C ALA A 105 23.89 -9.00 -12.38
N LEU A 106 22.90 -9.65 -12.99
CA LEU A 106 21.50 -9.56 -12.58
C LEU A 106 21.21 -10.71 -11.62
N THR A 107 20.71 -10.39 -10.43
CA THR A 107 20.29 -11.37 -9.42
C THR A 107 18.78 -11.35 -9.27
N THR A 108 18.21 -12.54 -9.14
CA THR A 108 16.79 -12.80 -8.87
C THR A 108 16.70 -13.67 -7.63
N LEU A 109 15.88 -13.27 -6.65
CA LEU A 109 15.60 -14.06 -5.46
C LEU A 109 14.28 -14.83 -5.64
N SER A 110 14.24 -16.07 -5.18
CA SER A 110 13.02 -16.90 -5.22
C SER A 110 12.88 -17.72 -3.93
N PRO A 111 11.87 -17.44 -3.08
CA PRO A 111 10.90 -16.35 -3.21
C PRO A 111 11.57 -14.97 -3.03
N PRO A 112 11.04 -13.90 -3.65
CA PRO A 112 11.59 -12.56 -3.48
C PRO A 112 11.43 -12.11 -2.02
N SER A 113 12.46 -11.47 -1.47
CA SER A 113 12.36 -10.87 -0.14
C SER A 113 11.42 -9.66 -0.20
N ALA A 114 10.52 -9.57 0.77
CA ALA A 114 9.59 -8.46 0.91
C ALA A 114 9.87 -7.67 2.19
N GLU A 115 9.89 -6.35 2.05
CA GLU A 115 9.76 -5.43 3.18
C GLU A 115 8.28 -5.15 3.40
N VAL A 116 7.85 -5.02 4.66
CA VAL A 116 6.44 -4.93 5.05
C VAL A 116 6.16 -3.64 5.83
N LEU A 117 4.96 -3.12 5.64
CA LEU A 117 4.33 -1.99 6.31
C LEU A 117 2.88 -2.40 6.63
N HIS A 118 2.44 -2.27 7.88
CA HIS A 118 1.03 -2.46 8.22
C HIS A 118 0.32 -1.12 8.26
N LEU A 119 -0.81 -1.03 7.57
CA LEU A 119 -1.65 0.16 7.56
C LEU A 119 -2.93 -0.16 8.34
N VAL A 120 -3.14 0.57 9.44
CA VAL A 120 -4.28 0.42 10.34
C VAL A 120 -5.19 1.63 10.18
N PHE A 121 -6.37 1.40 9.62
CA PHE A 121 -7.40 2.39 9.34
C PHE A 121 -8.41 2.41 10.48
N TYR A 122 -8.46 3.51 11.23
CA TYR A 122 -9.47 3.76 12.25
C TYR A 122 -10.55 4.69 11.70
N MET A 123 -11.70 4.11 11.35
CA MET A 123 -12.67 4.81 10.50
C MET A 123 -13.50 5.87 11.24
N ASP A 124 -13.80 5.66 12.53
CA ASP A 124 -14.55 6.62 13.35
C ASP A 124 -13.92 8.02 13.40
N ARG A 125 -12.61 8.12 13.15
CA ARG A 125 -11.87 9.39 13.11
C ARG A 125 -11.11 9.63 11.81
N HIS A 126 -11.31 8.78 10.80
CA HIS A 126 -10.57 8.83 9.53
C HIS A 126 -9.05 8.90 9.74
N LEU A 127 -8.52 8.13 10.69
CA LEU A 127 -7.08 8.06 10.98
C LEU A 127 -6.47 6.82 10.35
N VAL A 128 -5.22 6.95 9.91
CA VAL A 128 -4.43 5.83 9.39
C VAL A 128 -3.11 5.78 10.12
N VAL A 129 -2.80 4.65 10.73
CA VAL A 129 -1.50 4.42 11.37
C VAL A 129 -0.68 3.52 10.47
N ALA A 130 0.52 3.96 10.16
CA ALA A 130 1.50 3.24 9.36
C ALA A 130 2.57 2.67 10.30
N GLU A 131 2.56 1.35 10.51
CA GLU A 131 3.50 0.62 11.35
C GLU A 131 4.58 -0.06 10.49
N TYR A 132 5.84 0.25 10.74
CA TYR A 132 6.96 -0.31 9.98
C TYR A 132 8.20 -0.56 10.83
N ASN A 133 9.01 -1.50 10.35
CA ASN A 133 10.39 -1.76 10.80
C ASN A 133 11.40 -1.59 9.64
N SER A 134 10.93 -1.15 8.48
CA SER A 134 11.65 -1.24 7.21
C SER A 134 12.07 0.12 6.66
N LEU A 135 13.01 0.09 5.70
CA LEU A 135 13.48 1.28 4.99
C LEU A 135 12.45 1.82 3.96
N ILE A 136 11.30 1.15 3.80
CA ILE A 136 10.25 1.55 2.85
C ILE A 136 9.89 3.03 3.02
N MET A 137 9.78 3.48 4.27
CA MET A 137 9.32 4.83 4.61
C MET A 137 10.37 5.93 4.36
N GLN A 138 11.61 5.59 3.97
CA GLN A 138 12.66 6.58 3.71
C GLN A 138 12.44 7.41 2.45
N THR A 139 11.65 6.91 1.50
CA THR A 139 11.37 7.57 0.21
C THR A 139 9.87 7.82 0.06
N GLN A 140 9.46 8.81 -0.76
CA GLN A 140 8.03 9.05 -1.03
C GLN A 140 7.40 7.99 -1.96
N SER A 141 8.22 7.16 -2.62
CA SER A 141 7.77 6.18 -3.61
C SER A 141 6.71 5.20 -3.10
N TRP A 142 6.70 4.90 -1.80
CA TRP A 142 5.68 4.02 -1.22
C TRP A 142 4.31 4.68 -1.21
N ARG A 143 4.24 6.00 -0.97
CA ARG A 143 3.00 6.77 -1.00
C ARG A 143 2.49 6.84 -2.43
N ASP A 144 3.36 7.19 -3.36
CA ASP A 144 3.00 7.29 -4.79
C ASP A 144 2.42 5.96 -5.29
N ALA A 145 3.12 4.85 -5.01
CA ALA A 145 2.64 3.51 -5.37
C ALA A 145 1.32 3.17 -4.68
N LEU A 146 1.19 3.42 -3.37
CA LEU A 146 -0.05 3.15 -2.65
C LEU A 146 -1.23 3.98 -3.19
N HIS A 147 -1.02 5.26 -3.48
CA HIS A 147 -2.03 6.14 -4.08
C HIS A 147 -2.47 5.62 -5.45
N GLU A 148 -1.54 5.33 -6.34
CA GLU A 148 -1.86 4.82 -7.69
C GLU A 148 -2.65 3.50 -7.63
N MET A 149 -2.28 2.61 -6.71
CA MET A 149 -2.98 1.34 -6.48
C MET A 149 -4.41 1.56 -5.96
N LEU A 150 -4.58 2.46 -4.98
CA LEU A 150 -5.89 2.81 -4.45
C LEU A 150 -6.76 3.48 -5.51
N ASP A 151 -6.19 4.34 -6.34
CA ASP A 151 -6.90 5.05 -7.41
C ASP A 151 -7.38 4.10 -8.51
N THR A 152 -6.53 3.16 -8.89
CA THR A 152 -6.86 2.12 -9.87
C THR A 152 -7.94 1.18 -9.29
N ALA A 153 -7.83 0.82 -8.02
CA ALA A 153 -8.84 0.01 -7.33
C ALA A 153 -10.18 0.74 -7.22
N ALA A 154 -10.19 2.03 -6.88
CA ALA A 154 -11.38 2.87 -6.85
C ALA A 154 -12.05 2.96 -8.22
N THR A 155 -11.26 3.24 -9.26
CA THR A 155 -11.75 3.31 -10.65
C THR A 155 -12.39 1.99 -11.08
N SER A 156 -11.82 0.84 -10.70
CA SER A 156 -12.40 -0.48 -10.99
C SER A 156 -13.76 -0.74 -10.33
N LEU A 157 -14.07 0.01 -9.26
CA LEU A 157 -15.36 -0.04 -8.54
C LEU A 157 -16.33 1.05 -9.00
N GLU A 158 -16.02 1.75 -10.10
CA GLU A 158 -16.76 2.93 -10.57
C GLU A 158 -16.82 4.03 -9.49
N LEU A 159 -15.79 4.09 -8.64
CA LEU A 159 -15.57 5.15 -7.66
C LEU A 159 -14.54 6.13 -8.20
N ARG A 160 -14.77 7.42 -7.98
CA ARG A 160 -13.83 8.46 -8.36
C ARG A 160 -12.70 8.53 -7.31
N PRO A 161 -11.43 8.36 -7.71
CA PRO A 161 -10.29 8.61 -6.84
C PRO A 161 -10.18 10.09 -6.48
N GLY A 162 -9.64 10.41 -5.30
CA GLY A 162 -9.53 11.77 -4.77
C GLY A 162 -8.49 11.89 -3.68
#